data_AF-A0A950Z938-F1
#
_entry.id   AF-A0A950Z938-F1
#
_cell.length_a   1.000
_cell.length_b   1.000
_cell.length_c   1.000
_cell.angle_alpha   90.00
_cell.angle_beta   90.00
_cell.angle_gamma   90.00
#
_symmetry.space_group_name_H-M   'P 1'
#
loop_
_entity.id
_entity.type
_entity.pdbx_description
1 polymer ?
#
loop_
_entity_poly.entity_id
_entity_poly.type
_entity_poly.pdbx_seq_one_letter_code
_entity_poly.pdbx_strand_id
1 'polypeptide(L)'
;MSANPIAPPHPDWSRLVGDSLKHNGPWHTYAKLLEARRVYPDDLSLRGYVELVRNAIVRELLAHPRGMQAVPKLSAEFLSNFDRFNLNAQEGYLVSLIDGRLDLQKLLILSPFDPFTTLFILAKLQQERAITVPQ
;
A
#
# COMPACT_ATOMS: atom_id res chain seq x y z
N MET A 1 -30.31 0.64 -37.23
CA MET A 1 -29.73 1.62 -36.30
C MET A 1 -29.22 0.86 -35.09
N SER A 2 -27.92 0.57 -35.05
CA SER A 2 -27.27 -0.05 -33.89
C SER A 2 -27.07 1.03 -32.82
N ALA A 3 -27.82 0.94 -31.72
CA ALA A 3 -27.60 1.79 -30.56
C ALA A 3 -26.21 1.48 -30.00
N ASN A 4 -25.29 2.43 -30.07
CA ASN A 4 -24.03 2.31 -29.34
C ASN A 4 -24.37 2.21 -27.84
N PRO A 5 -23.81 1.24 -27.10
CA PRO A 5 -24.01 1.15 -25.67
C PRO A 5 -23.54 2.46 -25.02
N ILE A 6 -24.43 3.09 -24.26
CA ILE A 6 -24.12 4.29 -23.49
C ILE A 6 -23.05 3.88 -22.47
N ALA A 7 -21.85 4.46 -22.58
CA ALA A 7 -20.80 4.23 -21.60
C ALA A 7 -21.33 4.62 -20.22
N PRO A 8 -21.07 3.81 -19.17
CA PRO A 8 -21.47 4.18 -17.82
C PRO A 8 -20.89 5.56 -17.46
N PRO A 9 -21.65 6.41 -16.76
CA PRO A 9 -21.17 7.74 -16.40
C PRO A 9 -19.87 7.61 -15.59
N HIS A 10 -18.87 8.41 -15.95
CA HIS A 10 -17.61 8.47 -15.19
C HIS A 10 -17.90 8.90 -13.76
N PRO A 11 -17.46 8.14 -12.74
CA PRO A 11 -17.64 8.53 -11.35
C PRO A 11 -16.92 9.84 -11.04
N ASP A 12 -17.52 10.66 -10.17
CA ASP A 12 -16.83 11.81 -9.58
C ASP A 12 -15.81 11.32 -8.54
N TRP A 13 -14.63 10.93 -9.03
CA TRP A 13 -13.55 10.41 -8.22
C TRP A 13 -13.08 11.40 -7.15
N SER A 14 -13.13 12.71 -7.44
CA SER A 14 -12.67 13.74 -6.52
C SER A 14 -13.45 13.71 -5.21
N ARG A 15 -14.77 13.64 -5.31
CA ARG A 15 -15.68 13.54 -4.17
C ARG A 15 -15.59 12.16 -3.52
N LEU A 16 -15.66 11.08 -4.30
CA LEU A 16 -15.67 9.71 -3.76
C LEU A 16 -14.39 9.38 -2.99
N VAL A 17 -13.22 9.78 -3.51
CA VAL A 17 -11.94 9.55 -2.85
C VAL A 17 -11.80 10.43 -1.62
N GLY A 18 -12.15 11.73 -1.72
CA GLY A 18 -12.12 12.64 -0.57
C GLY A 18 -13.01 12.17 0.58
N ASP A 19 -14.25 11.78 0.28
CA ASP A 19 -15.19 11.24 1.25
C ASP A 19 -14.66 9.93 1.87
N SER A 20 -14.17 9.00 1.05
CA SER A 20 -13.65 7.73 1.56
C SER A 20 -12.42 7.90 2.44
N LEU A 21 -11.48 8.78 2.07
CA LEU A 21 -10.32 9.07 2.91
C LEU A 21 -10.72 9.62 4.27
N LYS A 22 -11.69 10.54 4.30
CA LYS A 22 -12.18 11.17 5.53
C LYS A 22 -12.88 10.19 6.47
N HIS A 23 -13.68 9.27 5.93
CA HIS A 23 -14.54 8.41 6.75
C HIS A 23 -13.95 7.01 7.01
N ASN A 24 -13.14 6.48 6.08
CA ASN A 24 -12.66 5.09 6.13
C ASN A 24 -11.12 4.96 6.15
N GLY A 25 -10.39 6.05 5.90
CA GLY A 25 -8.94 6.05 5.87
C GLY A 25 -8.32 5.54 4.55
N PRO A 26 -6.98 5.61 4.44
CA PRO A 26 -6.29 5.42 3.17
C PRO A 26 -6.22 3.95 2.73
N TRP A 27 -6.06 2.99 3.64
CA TRP A 27 -6.06 1.57 3.29
C TRP A 27 -7.38 1.09 2.70
N HIS A 28 -8.51 1.47 3.32
CA HIS A 28 -9.84 1.17 2.79
C HIS A 28 -10.02 1.79 1.40
N THR A 29 -9.67 3.07 1.28
CA THR A 29 -9.82 3.80 0.02
C THR A 29 -8.96 3.18 -1.09
N TYR A 30 -7.72 2.78 -0.78
CA TYR A 30 -6.83 2.10 -1.71
C TYR A 30 -7.44 0.79 -2.23
N ALA A 31 -7.97 -0.05 -1.34
CA ALA A 31 -8.63 -1.30 -1.71
C ALA A 31 -9.80 -1.06 -2.68
N LYS A 32 -10.65 -0.06 -2.40
CA LYS A 32 -11.76 0.31 -3.28
C LYS A 32 -11.32 0.86 -4.63
N LEU A 33 -10.22 1.61 -4.69
CA LEU A 33 -9.67 2.05 -5.96
C LEU A 33 -9.10 0.89 -6.78
N LEU A 34 -8.50 -0.13 -6.14
CA LEU A 34 -8.07 -1.34 -6.84
C LEU A 34 -9.24 -2.17 -7.38
N GLU A 35 -10.35 -2.27 -6.64
CA GLU A 35 -11.59 -2.86 -7.14
C GLU A 35 -12.12 -2.08 -8.36
N ALA A 36 -12.18 -0.74 -8.25
CA ALA A 36 -12.66 0.14 -9.31
C ALA A 36 -11.82 0.04 -10.59
N ARG A 37 -10.49 -0.18 -10.49
CA ARG A 37 -9.61 -0.34 -11.66
C ARG A 37 -9.97 -1.54 -12.53
N ARG A 38 -10.64 -2.56 -11.99
CA ARG A 38 -11.14 -3.70 -12.77
C ARG A 38 -12.37 -3.33 -13.60
N VAL A 39 -13.16 -2.38 -13.11
CA VAL A 39 -14.40 -1.91 -13.75
C VAL A 39 -14.12 -0.76 -14.72
N TYR A 40 -13.14 0.09 -14.41
CA TYR A 40 -12.76 1.28 -15.19
C TYR A 40 -11.26 1.23 -15.58
N PRO A 41 -10.81 0.28 -16.42
CA PRO A 41 -9.39 0.06 -16.70
C PRO A 41 -8.72 1.21 -17.47
N ASP A 42 -9.50 1.93 -18.28
CA ASP A 42 -9.03 3.02 -19.15
C ASP A 42 -9.17 4.41 -18.52
N ASP A 43 -9.72 4.51 -17.31
CA ASP A 43 -9.84 5.77 -16.60
C ASP A 43 -8.48 6.20 -16.03
N LEU A 44 -7.86 7.20 -16.68
CA LEU A 44 -6.55 7.73 -16.29
C LEU A 44 -6.61 8.50 -14.97
N SER A 45 -7.74 9.15 -14.66
CA SER A 45 -7.91 9.89 -13.40
C SER A 45 -7.84 8.93 -12.21
N LEU A 46 -8.45 7.75 -12.34
CA LEU A 46 -8.39 6.69 -11.33
C LEU A 46 -6.94 6.30 -10.98
N ARG A 47 -6.04 6.25 -11.97
CA ARG A 47 -4.60 5.96 -11.72
C ARG A 47 -3.96 7.04 -10.86
N GLY A 48 -4.27 8.31 -11.12
CA GLY A 48 -3.79 9.44 -10.31
C GLY A 48 -4.26 9.34 -8.86
N TYR A 49 -5.53 9.01 -8.63
CA TYR A 49 -6.05 8.84 -7.27
C TYR A 49 -5.42 7.66 -6.52
N VAL A 50 -5.13 6.54 -7.20
CA VAL A 50 -4.40 5.43 -6.58
C VAL A 50 -3.04 5.90 -6.06
N GLU A 51 -2.28 6.65 -6.85
CA GLU A 51 -0.97 7.15 -6.42
C GLU A 51 -1.08 8.21 -5.31
N LEU A 52 -2.12 9.05 -5.31
CA LEU A 52 -2.39 9.96 -4.19
C LEU A 52 -2.63 9.21 -2.88
N VAL A 53 -3.43 8.13 -2.91
CA VAL A 53 -3.69 7.33 -1.72
C VAL A 53 -2.45 6.53 -1.29
N ARG A 54 -1.68 5.96 -2.22
CA ARG A 54 -0.39 5.32 -1.90
C ARG A 54 0.57 6.28 -1.20
N ASN A 55 0.61 7.54 -1.64
CA ASN A 55 1.42 8.57 -0.99
C ASN A 55 0.95 8.85 0.45
N ALA A 56 -0.36 8.90 0.71
CA ALA A 56 -0.88 9.05 2.06
C ALA A 56 -0.45 7.89 2.98
N ILE A 57 -0.54 6.65 2.47
CA ILE A 57 -0.10 5.44 3.19
C ILE A 57 1.39 5.50 3.55
N VAL A 58 2.25 5.86 2.59
CA VAL A 58 3.69 5.98 2.85
C VAL A 58 3.98 7.10 3.85
N ARG A 59 3.25 8.23 3.79
CA ARG A 59 3.37 9.31 4.78
C ARG A 59 2.99 8.86 6.18
N GLU A 60 1.95 8.03 6.33
CA GLU A 60 1.57 7.46 7.63
C GLU A 60 2.67 6.56 8.21
N LEU A 61 3.28 5.70 7.39
CA LEU A 61 4.45 4.91 7.82
C LEU A 61 5.60 5.81 8.30
N LEU A 62 5.90 6.86 7.55
CA LEU A 62 7.01 7.78 7.85
C LEU A 62 6.71 8.78 8.98
N ALA A 63 5.44 8.97 9.35
CA ALA A 63 5.04 9.80 10.47
C ALA A 63 5.41 9.17 11.83
N HIS A 64 5.90 7.93 11.84
CA HIS A 64 6.49 7.30 13.02
C HIS A 64 7.60 8.18 13.63
N PRO A 65 7.75 8.26 14.97
CA PRO A 65 8.74 9.14 15.62
C PRO A 65 10.18 8.93 15.13
N ARG A 66 10.52 7.70 14.78
CA ARG A 66 11.83 7.33 14.21
C ARG A 66 11.92 7.48 12.70
N GLY A 67 10.79 7.67 12.01
CA GLY A 67 10.71 7.81 10.55
C GLY A 67 11.57 6.79 9.81
N MET A 68 12.49 7.28 8.97
CA MET A 68 13.44 6.47 8.20
C MET A 68 14.42 5.63 9.04
N GLN A 69 14.62 5.98 10.31
CA GLN A 69 15.50 5.25 11.24
C GLN A 69 14.75 4.14 11.99
N ALA A 70 13.46 3.95 11.72
CA ALA A 70 12.69 2.90 12.36
C ALA A 70 13.17 1.52 11.89
N VAL A 71 13.28 0.58 12.82
CA VAL A 71 13.81 -0.77 12.57
C VAL A 71 12.66 -1.77 12.61
N PRO A 72 12.08 -2.14 11.45
CA PRO A 72 11.00 -3.12 11.43
C PRO A 72 11.47 -4.49 11.93
N LYS A 73 10.54 -5.24 12.52
CA LYS A 73 10.73 -6.61 12.98
C LYS A 73 9.59 -7.47 12.48
N LEU A 74 9.89 -8.72 12.10
CA LEU A 74 8.85 -9.71 11.85
C LEU A 74 8.01 -9.89 13.12
N SER A 75 6.68 -9.92 12.96
CA SER A 75 5.78 -10.09 14.10
C SER A 75 5.74 -11.55 14.54
N ALA A 76 5.36 -11.80 15.80
CA ALA A 76 5.14 -13.16 16.27
C ALA A 76 4.01 -13.88 15.51
N GLU A 77 2.98 -13.13 15.08
CA GLU A 77 1.86 -13.65 14.28
C GLU A 77 2.34 -14.16 12.92
N PHE A 78 3.21 -13.37 12.26
CA PHE A 78 3.83 -13.74 11.00
C PHE A 78 4.69 -14.98 11.10
N LEU A 79 5.55 -15.04 12.12
CA LEU A 79 6.44 -16.19 12.33
C LEU A 79 5.68 -17.47 12.67
N SER A 80 4.54 -17.36 13.35
CA SER A 80 3.75 -18.52 13.79
C SER A 80 2.76 -19.01 12.73
N ASN A 81 2.33 -18.16 11.79
CA ASN A 81 1.31 -18.46 10.79
C ASN A 81 1.69 -17.95 9.40
N PHE A 82 2.95 -18.15 8.99
CA PHE A 82 3.49 -17.63 7.73
C PHE A 82 2.63 -18.03 6.52
N ASP A 83 2.07 -19.23 6.53
CA ASP A 83 1.21 -19.79 5.48
C ASP A 83 -0.09 -19.02 5.26
N ARG A 84 -0.54 -18.23 6.24
CA ARG A 84 -1.76 -17.39 6.11
C ARG A 84 -1.51 -16.08 5.38
N PHE A 85 -0.26 -15.69 5.21
CA PHE A 85 0.11 -14.46 4.52
C PHE A 85 0.26 -14.74 3.02
N ASN A 86 -0.66 -14.19 2.22
CA ASN A 86 -0.59 -14.30 0.77
C ASN A 86 0.38 -13.25 0.20
N LEU A 87 1.68 -13.46 0.43
CA LEU A 87 2.73 -12.58 -0.05
C LEU A 87 2.99 -12.78 -1.53
N ASN A 88 3.12 -11.69 -2.28
CA ASN A 88 3.74 -11.75 -3.59
C ASN A 88 5.28 -11.82 -3.48
N ALA A 89 5.95 -12.01 -4.62
CA ALA A 89 7.41 -12.15 -4.65
C ALA A 89 8.17 -10.92 -4.10
N GLN A 90 7.67 -9.70 -4.32
CA GLN A 90 8.32 -8.48 -3.83
C GLN A 90 8.18 -8.33 -2.31
N GLU A 91 6.99 -8.66 -1.79
CA GLU A 91 6.71 -8.71 -0.37
C GLU A 91 7.56 -9.78 0.34
N GLY A 92 7.61 -11.00 -0.21
CA GLY A 92 8.45 -12.07 0.31
C GLY A 92 9.94 -11.71 0.31
N TYR A 93 10.41 -11.03 -0.75
CA TYR A 93 11.78 -10.53 -0.80
C TYR A 93 12.07 -9.52 0.30
N LEU A 94 11.22 -8.51 0.49
CA LEU A 94 11.43 -7.51 1.55
C LEU A 94 11.35 -8.12 2.94
N VAL A 95 10.42 -9.06 3.17
CA VAL A 95 10.38 -9.85 4.41
C VAL A 95 11.70 -10.57 4.68
N SER A 96 12.33 -11.14 3.65
CA SER A 96 13.60 -11.86 3.81
C SER A 96 14.78 -10.97 4.23
N LEU A 97 14.67 -9.65 4.02
CA LEU A 97 15.66 -8.68 4.48
C LEU A 97 15.44 -8.26 5.94
N ILE A 98 14.25 -8.47 6.51
CA ILE A 98 13.90 -7.96 7.85
C ILE A 98 14.40 -8.93 8.92
N ASP A 99 15.56 -8.60 9.49
CA ASP A 99 16.22 -9.34 10.57
C ASP A 99 16.12 -8.64 11.95
N GLY A 100 15.43 -7.49 12.01
CA GLY A 100 15.30 -6.66 13.20
C GLY A 100 16.52 -5.79 13.53
N ARG A 101 17.46 -5.63 12.60
CA ARG A 101 18.66 -4.77 12.73
C ARG A 101 18.73 -3.67 11.68
N LEU A 102 18.11 -3.89 10.53
CA LEU A 102 18.07 -2.92 9.44
C LEU A 102 16.96 -1.90 9.65
N ASP A 103 17.30 -0.62 9.57
CA ASP A 103 16.33 0.48 9.52
C ASP A 103 15.71 0.61 8.12
N LEU A 104 14.62 1.40 8.00
CA LEU A 104 13.97 1.63 6.71
C LEU A 104 14.95 2.20 5.66
N GLN A 105 15.89 3.05 6.06
CA GLN A 105 16.88 3.63 5.15
C GLN A 105 17.79 2.55 4.54
N LYS A 106 18.30 1.62 5.35
CA LYS A 106 19.10 0.49 4.87
C LYS A 106 18.27 -0.46 4.00
N LEU A 107 17.01 -0.70 4.38
CA LEU A 107 16.11 -1.50 3.55
C LEU A 107 15.87 -0.88 2.18
N LEU A 108 15.78 0.46 2.07
CA LEU A 108 15.72 1.13 0.77
C LEU A 108 16.97 0.93 -0.08
N ILE A 109 18.16 0.90 0.54
CA ILE A 109 19.43 0.70 -0.17
C ILE A 109 19.57 -0.73 -0.68
N LEU A 110 19.12 -1.71 0.11
CA LEU A 110 19.24 -3.13 -0.21
C LEU A 110 18.11 -3.65 -1.12
N SER A 111 16.95 -2.99 -1.08
CA SER A 111 15.83 -3.32 -1.96
C SER A 111 16.19 -3.06 -3.42
N PRO A 112 15.95 -4.01 -4.35
CA PRO A 112 16.11 -3.79 -5.78
C PRO A 112 14.94 -3.01 -6.40
N PHE A 113 13.92 -2.67 -5.61
CA PHE A 113 12.74 -1.95 -6.08
C PHE A 113 12.94 -0.43 -5.96
N ASP A 114 12.08 0.33 -6.65
CA ASP A 114 12.09 1.78 -6.45
C ASP A 114 11.80 2.12 -4.96
N PRO A 115 12.34 3.23 -4.44
CA PRO A 115 12.21 3.56 -3.02
C PRO A 115 10.75 3.69 -2.56
N PHE A 116 9.87 4.20 -3.42
CA PHE A 116 8.47 4.40 -3.08
C PHE A 116 7.73 3.07 -2.95
N THR A 117 7.92 2.15 -3.91
CA THR A 117 7.36 0.79 -3.83
C THR A 117 7.88 0.05 -2.62
N THR A 118 9.16 0.19 -2.29
CA THR A 118 9.74 -0.40 -1.08
C THR A 118 9.02 0.09 0.18
N LEU A 119 8.88 1.41 0.36
CA LEU A 119 8.17 1.96 1.52
C LEU A 119 6.69 1.58 1.54
N PHE A 120 6.04 1.56 0.38
CA PHE A 120 4.64 1.16 0.29
C PHE A 120 4.42 -0.30 0.68
N ILE A 121 5.31 -1.21 0.26
CA ILE A 121 5.25 -2.62 0.67
C ILE A 121 5.51 -2.74 2.18
N LEU A 122 6.48 -2.02 2.73
CA LEU A 122 6.73 -2.03 4.18
C LEU A 122 5.51 -1.52 4.96
N ALA A 123 4.84 -0.48 4.48
CA ALA A 123 3.59 0.00 5.07
C ALA A 123 2.49 -1.07 5.01
N LYS A 124 2.37 -1.77 3.87
CA LYS A 124 1.41 -2.87 3.69
C LYS A 124 1.67 -4.01 4.66
N LEU A 125 2.93 -4.46 4.75
CA LEU A 125 3.34 -5.51 5.68
C LEU A 125 3.06 -5.12 7.14
N GLN A 126 3.20 -3.83 7.50
CA GLN A 126 2.86 -3.34 8.82
C GLN A 126 1.34 -3.40 9.06
N GLN A 127 0.53 -2.94 8.09
CA GLN A 127 -0.92 -2.97 8.17
C GLN A 127 -1.48 -4.39 8.30
N GLU A 128 -0.87 -5.35 7.60
CA GLU A 128 -1.21 -6.78 7.66
C GLU A 128 -0.67 -7.46 8.91
N ARG A 129 0.05 -6.73 9.78
CA ARG A 129 0.73 -7.27 10.98
C ARG A 129 1.79 -8.31 10.65
N ALA A 130 2.29 -8.37 9.42
CA ALA A 130 3.45 -9.19 9.06
C ALA A 130 4.71 -8.66 9.77
N ILE A 131 4.81 -7.33 9.89
CA ILE A 131 5.89 -6.65 10.59
C ILE A 131 5.36 -5.69 11.65
N THR A 132 6.23 -5.38 12.60
CA THR A 132 6.03 -4.33 13.59
C THR A 132 7.14 -3.30 13.45
N VAL A 133 6.81 -2.03 13.63
CA VAL A 133 7.77 -0.94 13.72
C VAL A 133 7.75 -0.49 15.19
N PRO A 134 8.79 -0.79 16.00
CA PRO A 134 8.81 -0.47 17.42
C PRO A 134 8.76 1.04 17.63
N GLN A 135 7.90 1.48 18.56
CA GLN A 135 7.78 2.89 18.97
C GLN A 135 9.10 3.43 19.54
#